data_AF-A0A7W1P1R7-F1
#
_entry.id   AF-A0A7W1P1R7-F1
#
_cell.length_a   1.000
_cell.length_b   1.000
_cell.length_c   1.000
_cell.angle_alpha   90.00
_cell.angle_beta   90.00
_cell.angle_gamma   90.00
#
_symmetry.space_group_name_H-M   'P 1'
#
loop_
_entity.id
_entity.type
_entity.pdbx_description
1 polymer ?
#
loop_
_entity_poly.entity_id
_entity_poly.type
_entity_poly.pdbx_seq_one_letter_code
_entity_poly.pdbx_strand_id
1 'polypeptide(L)'
;MVCALHGIDGRPPGAFLIGGVARVVVLQDCTFLINSACHTIGRQPYSIRCSARDSFLLALFTFGEGYHNYHHEFQHDYRNGVKPWNFDPTKWIIWSLSRVRLTAKLRRVPAQKIRVAEENRDLENGATPPDAVTAAFVRYQQTGGRV
;
A
#
# COMPACT_ATOMS: atom_id res chain seq x y z
N MET A 1 -0.20 -5.66 28.46
CA MET A 1 0.37 -7.02 28.62
C MET A 1 1.68 -7.25 27.85
N VAL A 2 2.44 -6.20 27.47
CA VAL A 2 3.70 -6.37 26.68
C VAL A 2 4.95 -5.81 27.40
N CYS A 3 4.81 -5.13 28.54
CA CYS A 3 5.97 -4.73 29.36
C CYS A 3 6.58 -5.86 30.20
N ALA A 4 5.98 -7.06 30.19
CA ALA A 4 6.25 -8.07 31.21
C ALA A 4 7.25 -9.17 30.82
N LEU A 5 7.66 -9.32 29.56
CA LEU A 5 8.36 -10.56 29.18
C LEU A 5 9.87 -10.46 28.94
N HIS A 6 10.50 -9.31 28.68
CA HIS A 6 11.96 -9.30 28.41
C HIS A 6 12.72 -8.03 28.85
N GLY A 7 12.37 -7.46 30.00
CA GLY A 7 13.33 -6.66 30.78
C GLY A 7 14.17 -7.61 31.62
N ILE A 8 15.09 -8.37 31.01
CA ILE A 8 15.94 -9.34 31.70
C ILE A 8 16.71 -8.58 32.81
N ASP A 9 16.35 -8.82 34.07
CA ASP A 9 16.82 -8.22 35.35
C ASP A 9 16.03 -7.04 35.95
N GLY A 10 14.93 -6.54 35.35
CA GLY A 10 14.10 -5.50 35.99
C GLY A 10 14.80 -4.15 36.23
N ARG A 11 15.93 -3.89 35.56
CA ARG A 11 16.73 -2.67 35.74
C ARG A 11 16.14 -1.51 34.92
N PRO A 12 15.86 -0.33 35.51
CA PRO A 12 15.26 0.81 34.80
C PRO A 12 15.96 1.22 33.49
N PRO A 13 17.31 1.18 33.38
CA PRO A 13 17.98 1.48 32.12
C PRO A 13 17.73 0.46 31.01
N GLY A 14 17.63 -0.83 31.33
CA GLY A 14 17.36 -1.88 30.34
C GLY A 14 15.95 -1.75 29.76
N ALA A 15 14.96 -1.44 30.63
CA ALA A 15 13.60 -1.16 30.20
C ALA A 15 13.51 0.10 29.32
N PHE A 16 14.26 1.17 29.64
CA PHE A 16 14.33 2.38 28.84
C PHE A 16 14.98 2.14 27.47
N LEU A 17 16.11 1.43 27.43
CA LEU A 17 16.84 1.17 26.19
C LEU A 17 16.07 0.24 25.25
N ILE A 18 15.50 -0.85 25.74
CA ILE A 18 14.78 -1.80 24.90
C ILE A 18 13.34 -1.33 24.61
N GLY A 19 12.59 -0.92 25.65
CA GLY A 19 11.19 -0.51 25.51
C GLY A 19 11.00 0.89 24.91
N GLY A 20 11.98 1.77 25.09
CA GLY A 20 11.97 3.14 24.57
C GLY A 20 12.80 3.28 23.31
N VAL A 21 14.13 3.28 23.46
CA VAL A 21 15.07 3.64 22.38
C VAL A 21 15.01 2.66 21.21
N ALA A 22 15.21 1.36 21.47
CA ALA A 22 15.21 0.35 20.43
C ALA A 22 13.88 0.29 19.67
N ARG A 23 12.75 0.45 20.37
CA ARG A 23 11.43 0.57 19.76
C ARG A 23 11.37 1.73 18.76
N VAL A 24 11.82 2.92 19.15
CA VAL A 24 11.79 4.10 18.27
C VAL A 24 12.69 3.90 17.05
N VAL A 25 13.88 3.35 17.25
CA VAL A 25 14.82 3.03 16.16
C VAL A 25 14.19 2.06 15.16
N VAL A 26 13.64 0.93 15.63
CA VAL A 26 12.99 -0.06 14.76
C VAL A 26 11.81 0.55 13.99
N LEU A 27 10.97 1.36 14.65
CA LEU A 27 9.85 2.03 13.99
C LEU A 27 10.32 3.02 12.92
N GLN A 28 11.40 3.75 13.19
CA GLN A 28 12.00 4.69 12.25
C GLN A 28 12.61 3.96 11.05
N ASP A 29 13.32 2.86 11.28
CA ASP A 29 13.89 2.02 10.23
C ASP A 29 12.79 1.41 9.36
N CYS A 30 11.68 0.94 9.93
CA CYS A 30 10.51 0.51 9.16
C CYS A 30 9.97 1.63 8.26
N THR A 31 9.95 2.87 8.75
CA THR A 31 9.48 4.03 7.97
C THR A 31 10.41 4.34 6.80
N PHE A 32 11.73 4.34 7.03
CA PHE A 32 12.72 4.52 5.97
C PHE A 32 12.78 3.36 4.98
N LEU A 33 12.51 2.14 5.46
CA LEU A 33 12.40 0.95 4.63
C LEU A 33 11.28 1.09 3.62
N ILE A 34 10.12 1.66 3.99
CA ILE A 34 9.03 1.90 3.04
C ILE A 34 9.52 2.83 1.92
N ASN A 35 10.11 3.98 2.29
CA ASN A 35 10.57 4.99 1.33
C ASN A 35 11.65 4.47 0.37
N SER A 36 12.49 3.53 0.82
CA SER A 36 13.57 2.97 0.00
C SER A 36 13.14 1.71 -0.74
N ALA A 37 12.69 0.68 -0.01
CA ALA A 37 12.41 -0.64 -0.54
C ALA A 37 11.15 -0.67 -1.41
N CYS A 38 10.08 0.06 -1.03
CA CYS A 38 8.87 0.11 -1.86
C CYS A 38 9.07 0.93 -3.14
N HIS A 39 10.14 1.71 -3.25
CA HIS A 39 10.49 2.40 -4.50
C HIS A 39 11.50 1.64 -5.38
N THR A 40 11.99 0.50 -4.92
CA THR A 40 13.02 -0.28 -5.62
C THR A 40 12.58 -1.72 -5.90
N ILE A 41 11.85 -2.35 -4.98
CA ILE A 41 11.50 -3.78 -5.01
C ILE A 41 9.98 -3.95 -5.11
N GLY A 42 9.52 -4.70 -6.11
CA GLY A 42 8.10 -5.07 -6.26
C GLY A 42 7.57 -4.88 -7.67
N ARG A 43 6.25 -4.77 -7.79
CA ARG A 43 5.53 -4.58 -9.07
C ARG A 43 4.82 -3.24 -9.12
N GLN A 44 4.51 -2.74 -10.30
CA GLN A 44 3.75 -1.49 -10.48
C GLN A 44 2.44 -1.76 -11.23
N PRO A 45 1.42 -2.32 -10.53
CA PRO A 45 0.18 -2.76 -11.17
C PRO A 45 -0.80 -1.63 -11.51
N TYR A 46 -0.65 -0.41 -10.99
CA TYR A 46 -1.60 0.68 -11.22
C TYR A 46 -1.02 1.85 -12.01
N SER A 47 0.26 2.19 -11.80
CA SER A 47 0.85 3.42 -12.38
C SER A 47 2.37 3.36 -12.43
N ILE A 48 2.96 3.87 -13.52
CA ILE A 48 4.43 4.07 -13.66
C ILE A 48 4.86 5.52 -13.50
N ARG A 49 3.92 6.43 -13.25
CA ARG A 49 4.22 7.85 -13.07
C ARG A 49 5.10 8.11 -11.86
N CYS A 50 5.07 7.20 -10.89
CA CYS A 50 5.96 7.20 -9.73
C CYS A 50 6.76 5.90 -9.69
N SER A 51 7.88 5.89 -8.96
CA SER A 51 8.72 4.69 -8.77
C SER A 51 8.18 3.73 -7.69
N ALA A 52 7.06 4.06 -7.05
CA ALA A 52 6.46 3.23 -6.00
C ALA A 52 6.00 1.88 -6.56
N ARG A 53 6.21 0.83 -5.78
CA ARG A 53 5.97 -0.57 -6.12
C ARG A 53 5.20 -1.27 -4.99
N ASP A 54 4.37 -2.21 -5.38
CA ASP A 54 3.67 -3.12 -4.49
C ASP A 54 4.53 -4.35 -4.20
N SER A 55 4.65 -4.71 -2.93
CA SER A 55 5.33 -5.92 -2.47
C SER A 55 4.64 -6.52 -1.24
N PHE A 56 4.19 -7.76 -1.36
CA PHE A 56 3.56 -8.50 -0.25
C PHE A 56 4.50 -8.68 0.94
N LEU A 57 5.77 -9.01 0.68
CA LEU A 57 6.78 -9.19 1.74
C LEU A 57 6.99 -7.89 2.51
N LEU A 58 7.11 -6.76 1.80
CA LEU A 58 7.23 -5.47 2.47
C LEU A 58 5.97 -5.14 3.25
N ALA A 59 4.78 -5.40 2.70
CA ALA A 59 3.52 -5.19 3.41
C ALA A 59 3.42 -6.01 4.71
N LEU A 60 4.02 -7.19 4.78
CA LEU A 60 4.08 -7.97 6.02
C LEU A 60 4.96 -7.29 7.09
N PHE A 61 6.15 -6.82 6.71
CA PHE A 61 7.06 -6.14 7.63
C PHE A 61 6.59 -4.73 8.04
N THR A 62 5.86 -4.05 7.16
CA THR A 62 5.41 -2.67 7.36
C THR A 62 3.94 -2.57 7.75
N PHE A 63 3.31 -3.70 8.10
CA PHE A 63 1.91 -3.76 8.52
C PHE A 63 0.92 -3.15 7.51
N GLY A 64 1.14 -3.37 6.22
CA GLY A 64 0.23 -2.99 5.13
C GLY A 64 0.72 -1.85 4.24
N GLU A 65 1.76 -1.11 4.62
CA GLU A 65 2.31 0.02 3.83
C GLU A 65 3.04 -0.40 2.56
N GLY A 66 3.28 -1.71 2.36
CA GLY A 66 4.00 -2.24 1.20
C GLY A 66 3.22 -2.25 -0.12
N TYR A 67 1.93 -1.94 -0.13
CA TYR A 67 1.15 -1.73 -1.36
C TYR A 67 1.28 -0.27 -1.83
N HIS A 68 2.53 0.14 -2.05
CA HIS A 68 2.87 1.54 -2.22
C HIS A 68 2.46 2.08 -3.59
N ASN A 69 2.42 1.25 -4.64
CA ASN A 69 1.95 1.67 -5.96
C ASN A 69 0.46 2.03 -5.93
N TYR A 70 -0.35 1.21 -5.25
CA TYR A 70 -1.77 1.53 -5.03
C TYR A 70 -1.93 2.82 -4.24
N HIS A 71 -1.21 2.94 -3.11
CA HIS A 71 -1.30 4.10 -2.23
C HIS A 71 -0.95 5.39 -2.97
N HIS A 72 0.10 5.40 -3.80
CA HIS A 72 0.49 6.59 -4.58
C HIS A 72 -0.51 6.96 -5.68
N GLU A 73 -1.13 6.00 -6.34
CA GLU A 73 -2.14 6.28 -7.37
C GLU A 73 -3.48 6.73 -6.74
N PHE A 74 -3.84 6.16 -5.58
CA PHE A 74 -5.13 6.34 -4.93
C PHE A 74 -5.04 6.80 -3.47
N GLN A 75 -4.23 7.82 -3.20
CA GLN A 75 -3.90 8.34 -1.86
C GLN A 75 -5.09 8.71 -0.95
N HIS A 76 -6.28 8.89 -1.53
CA HIS A 76 -7.49 9.26 -0.80
C HIS A 76 -8.34 8.05 -0.36
N ASP A 77 -8.00 6.82 -0.77
CA ASP A 77 -8.61 5.61 -0.23
C ASP A 77 -8.02 5.36 1.17
N TYR A 78 -8.87 4.97 2.12
CA TYR A 78 -8.41 4.63 3.46
C TYR A 78 -7.57 3.33 3.52
N ARG A 79 -7.59 2.53 2.45
CA ARG A 79 -6.89 1.25 2.35
C ARG A 79 -5.56 1.45 1.63
N ASN A 80 -4.52 0.77 2.11
CA ASN A 80 -3.29 0.64 1.34
C ASN A 80 -3.38 -0.57 0.40
N GLY A 81 -4.00 -1.66 0.85
CA GLY A 81 -4.25 -2.83 0.01
C GLY A 81 -5.73 -2.97 -0.35
N VAL A 82 -6.09 -2.69 -1.61
CA VAL A 82 -7.49 -2.81 -2.09
C VAL A 82 -7.99 -4.25 -2.15
N LYS A 83 -7.15 -5.20 -2.58
CA LYS A 83 -7.56 -6.59 -2.81
C LYS A 83 -7.85 -7.29 -1.47
N PRO A 84 -8.81 -8.22 -1.42
CA PRO A 84 -9.18 -8.88 -0.17
C PRO A 84 -8.04 -9.73 0.42
N TRP A 85 -7.18 -10.29 -0.44
CA TRP A 85 -5.97 -11.02 -0.03
C TRP A 85 -4.78 -10.11 0.30
N ASN A 86 -4.88 -8.79 0.09
CA ASN A 86 -3.80 -7.87 0.48
C ASN A 86 -3.77 -7.74 2.00
N PHE A 87 -2.67 -8.20 2.60
CA PHE A 87 -2.39 -8.08 4.03
C PHE A 87 -2.26 -6.62 4.45
N ASP A 88 -3.32 -6.08 5.04
CA ASP A 88 -3.40 -4.69 5.49
C ASP A 88 -4.19 -4.68 6.81
N PRO A 89 -3.50 -4.85 7.96
CA PRO A 89 -4.09 -4.77 9.29
C PRO A 89 -4.80 -3.43 9.55
N THR A 90 -4.23 -2.33 9.07
CA THR A 90 -4.77 -0.98 9.23
C THR A 90 -6.16 -0.86 8.61
N LYS A 91 -6.36 -1.41 7.39
CA LYS A 91 -7.68 -1.52 6.74
C LYS A 91 -8.71 -2.22 7.63
N TRP A 92 -8.35 -3.32 8.28
CA TRP A 92 -9.27 -4.08 9.14
C TRP A 92 -9.57 -3.35 10.45
N ILE A 93 -8.57 -2.70 11.05
CA ILE A 93 -8.74 -1.90 12.26
C ILE A 93 -9.68 -0.71 11.97
N ILE A 94 -9.40 0.08 10.93
CA ILE A 94 -10.24 1.24 10.56
C ILE A 94 -11.66 0.80 10.23
N TRP A 95 -11.81 -0.30 9.48
CA TRP A 95 -13.14 -0.85 9.19
C TRP A 95 -13.87 -1.27 10.47
N SER A 96 -13.21 -1.95 11.41
CA SER A 96 -13.80 -2.36 12.68
C SER A 96 -14.21 -1.16 13.54
N LEU A 97 -13.35 -0.13 13.60
CA LEU A 97 -13.65 1.14 14.29
C LEU A 97 -14.86 1.85 13.68
N SER A 98 -15.06 1.73 12.36
CA SER A 98 -16.26 2.29 11.71
C SER A 98 -17.54 1.56 12.08
N ARG A 99 -17.46 0.25 12.36
CA ARG A 99 -18.62 -0.57 12.79
C ARG A 99 -19.12 -0.16 14.18
N VAL A 100 -18.21 0.24 15.05
CA VAL A 100 -18.52 0.76 16.40
C VAL A 100 -18.71 2.28 16.41
N ARG A 101 -18.80 2.92 15.23
CA ARG A 101 -19.03 4.36 15.03
C ARG A 101 -17.96 5.29 15.62
N LEU A 102 -16.74 4.79 15.82
CA LEU A 102 -15.59 5.62 16.21
C LEU A 102 -15.01 6.39 15.02
N THR A 103 -15.20 5.87 13.81
CA THR A 103 -14.86 6.56 12.55
C THR A 103 -16.06 6.52 11.61
N ALA A 104 -16.22 7.55 10.80
CA ALA A 104 -17.30 7.66 9.82
C ALA A 104 -16.76 8.18 8.48
N LYS A 105 -17.55 8.02 7.41
CA LYS A 105 -17.25 8.53 6.06
C LYS A 105 -15.90 8.05 5.50
N LEU A 106 -15.63 6.75 5.62
CA LEU A 106 -14.44 6.13 5.02
C LEU A 106 -14.44 6.35 3.50
N ARG A 107 -13.42 7.03 2.99
CA ARG A 107 -13.27 7.28 1.56
C ARG A 107 -12.75 6.02 0.87
N ARG A 108 -13.42 5.62 -0.21
CA ARG A 108 -13.06 4.45 -1.03
C ARG A 108 -13.09 4.83 -2.50
N VAL A 109 -12.09 4.38 -3.24
CA VAL A 109 -12.08 4.51 -4.69
C VAL A 109 -13.07 3.48 -5.27
N PRO A 110 -13.91 3.88 -6.25
CA PRO A 110 -14.79 2.95 -6.96
C PRO A 110 -13.99 1.83 -7.64
N ALA A 111 -14.50 0.60 -7.57
CA ALA A 111 -13.82 -0.57 -8.13
C ALA A 111 -13.55 -0.45 -9.65
N GLN A 112 -14.46 0.19 -10.38
CA GLN A 112 -14.31 0.46 -11.80
C GLN A 112 -13.06 1.29 -12.10
N LYS A 113 -12.80 2.33 -11.30
CA LYS A 113 -11.64 3.22 -11.51
C LYS A 113 -10.32 2.49 -11.25
N ILE A 114 -10.31 1.58 -10.26
CA ILE A 114 -9.15 0.75 -9.93
C ILE A 114 -8.87 -0.23 -11.07
N ARG A 115 -9.92 -0.90 -11.57
CA ARG A 115 -9.81 -1.83 -12.70
C ARG A 115 -9.29 -1.15 -13.97
N VAL A 116 -9.81 0.02 -14.30
CA VAL A 116 -9.33 0.79 -15.47
C VAL A 116 -7.86 1.15 -15.31
N ALA A 117 -7.39 1.50 -14.10
CA ALA A 117 -5.97 1.77 -13.88
C ALA A 117 -5.10 0.52 -14.04
N GLU A 118 -5.54 -0.64 -13.52
CA GLU A 118 -4.86 -1.92 -13.74
C GLU A 118 -4.83 -2.31 -15.22
N GLU A 119 -5.97 -2.23 -15.92
CA GLU A 119 -6.10 -2.54 -17.33
C GLU A 119 -5.21 -1.63 -18.19
N ASN A 120 -5.24 -0.30 -17.96
CA ASN A 120 -4.35 0.64 -18.64
C ASN A 120 -2.87 0.28 -18.41
N ARG A 121 -2.53 -0.14 -17.19
CA ARG A 121 -1.16 -0.51 -16.86
C ARG A 121 -0.72 -1.80 -17.56
N ASP A 122 -1.59 -2.79 -17.63
CA ASP A 122 -1.32 -4.03 -18.35
C ASP A 122 -1.14 -3.75 -19.85
N LEU A 123 -1.94 -2.85 -20.43
CA LEU A 123 -1.82 -2.43 -21.83
C LEU A 123 -0.51 -1.70 -22.11
N GLU A 124 -0.08 -0.81 -21.21
CA GLU A 124 1.26 -0.19 -21.27
C GLU A 124 2.40 -1.21 -21.19
N ASN A 125 2.20 -2.35 -20.51
CA ASN A 125 3.15 -3.46 -20.44
C ASN A 125 3.11 -4.38 -21.67
N GLY A 126 2.33 -4.05 -22.69
CA GLY A 126 2.20 -4.85 -23.90
C GLY A 126 1.19 -6.00 -23.80
N ALA A 127 0.28 -5.98 -22.82
CA ALA A 127 -0.84 -6.91 -22.82
C ALA A 127 -1.77 -6.65 -24.02
N THR A 128 -2.36 -7.72 -24.55
CA THR A 128 -3.36 -7.62 -25.62
C THR A 128 -4.66 -7.03 -25.08
N PRO A 129 -5.28 -6.05 -25.77
CA PRO A 129 -6.58 -5.52 -25.38
C PRO A 129 -7.63 -6.62 -25.27
N PRO A 130 -8.47 -6.61 -24.21
CA PRO A 130 -9.52 -7.62 -24.04
C PRO A 130 -10.64 -7.49 -25.08
N ASP A 131 -10.85 -6.29 -25.63
CA ASP A 131 -11.83 -6.03 -26.68
C ASP A 131 -11.37 -4.91 -27.64
N ALA A 132 -12.06 -4.80 -28.77
CA ALA A 132 -11.76 -3.81 -29.82
C ALA A 132 -11.99 -2.36 -29.36
N VAL A 133 -12.87 -2.13 -28.36
CA VAL A 133 -13.16 -0.80 -27.84
C VAL A 133 -11.98 -0.29 -27.01
N THR A 134 -11.43 -1.16 -26.17
CA THR A 134 -10.24 -0.92 -25.36
C THR A 134 -9.02 -0.72 -26.25
N ALA A 135 -8.88 -1.53 -27.31
CA ALA A 135 -7.84 -1.34 -28.32
C ALA A 135 -7.94 0.04 -29.00
N ALA A 136 -9.15 0.46 -29.37
CA ALA A 136 -9.38 1.76 -29.99
C ALA A 136 -9.09 2.92 -29.02
N PHE A 137 -9.47 2.80 -27.75
CA PHE A 137 -9.21 3.81 -26.72
C PHE A 137 -7.71 3.99 -26.45
N VAL A 138 -6.95 2.90 -26.32
CA VAL A 138 -5.49 2.96 -26.17
C VAL A 138 -4.84 3.60 -27.39
N ARG A 139 -5.26 3.21 -28.60
CA ARG A 139 -4.74 3.78 -29.84
C ARG A 139 -5.02 5.30 -29.90
N TYR A 140 -6.22 5.72 -29.52
CA TYR A 140 -6.60 7.13 -29.44
C TYR A 140 -5.73 7.91 -28.45
N GLN A 141 -5.42 7.34 -27.28
CA GLN A 141 -4.51 7.99 -26.32
C GLN A 141 -3.07 8.07 -26.84
N GLN A 142 -2.59 7.04 -27.54
CA GLN A 142 -1.25 7.02 -28.14
C GLN A 142 -1.11 8.01 -29.32
N THR A 143 -2.16 8.23 -30.10
CA THR A 143 -2.15 9.17 -31.24
C THR A 143 -2.48 10.62 -30.86
N GLY A 144 -2.69 10.91 -29.57
CA GLY A 144 -3.07 12.24 -29.11
C GLY A 144 -4.42 12.71 -29.65
N GLY A 145 -5.35 11.77 -29.87
CA GLY A 145 -6.68 12.05 -30.39
C GLY A 145 -6.79 12.23 -31.89
N ARG A 146 -5.77 11.84 -32.66
CA ARG A 146 -5.83 11.77 -34.12
C ARG A 146 -6.25 10.36 -34.53
N VAL A 147 -7.50 10.21 -34.95
CA VAL A 147 -8.03 9.02 -35.65
C VAL A 147 -7.99 9.26 -37.15
#